data_AF-A0A316KSQ9-F1
#
_entry.id   AF-A0A316KSQ9-F1
#
_cell.length_a   1.000
_cell.length_b   1.000
_cell.length_c   1.000
_cell.angle_alpha   90.00
_cell.angle_beta   90.00
_cell.angle_gamma   90.00
#
_symmetry.space_group_name_H-M   'P 1'
#
loop_
_entity.id
_entity.type
_entity.pdbx_description
1 polymer ?
#
loop_
_entity_poly.entity_id
_entity_poly.type
_entity_poly.pdbx_seq_one_letter_code
_entity_poly.pdbx_strand_id
1 'polypeptide(L)'
;MLNRLKKLHWLDWLVLAVVLSFFGYIWWKIEGTLNYNWRWHLIPNYILRFHTEREEWFANVLLQGLIATIRISIYASILAVILGTILGIARCAKNLTIRMLARTYLEFLRNIPPVVVIFIFFFFLSQQLITALNIESWAREIARSENRAVWEFFFGDMRRFPSLISGVIVLALFESAFVGEIVRAGIQSIPKGQREAARSIGMSRFQEMRYIVLPQAMHKVMPPMANQFITLIKDSAIISLISVQELTFKTVELVASTRLIFEAWITTAAFYFVICFGLSMLFRRLENRKS
;
A
#
# COMPACT_ATOMS: atom_id res chain seq x y z
N MET A 1 22.11 17.63 12.57
CA MET A 1 21.70 16.21 12.61
C MET A 1 22.83 15.25 13.04
N LEU A 2 24.02 15.76 13.43
CA LEU A 2 25.19 14.96 13.82
C LEU A 2 25.45 14.86 15.35
N ASN A 3 24.68 15.53 16.20
CA ASN A 3 24.85 15.48 17.67
C ASN A 3 23.92 14.50 18.42
N ARG A 4 23.34 13.50 17.72
CA ARG A 4 22.49 12.46 18.33
C ARG A 4 23.16 11.10 18.48
N LEU A 5 24.45 10.98 18.20
CA LEU A 5 25.24 9.82 18.63
C LEU A 5 25.57 9.97 20.13
N LYS A 6 24.54 9.90 20.97
CA LYS A 6 24.75 9.65 22.40
C LYS A 6 25.46 8.31 22.52
N LYS A 7 26.49 8.26 23.38
CA LYS A 7 27.31 7.09 23.70
C LYS A 7 26.45 5.84 23.84
N LEU A 8 26.60 4.89 22.92
CA LEU A 8 26.02 3.55 23.03
C LEU A 8 26.43 2.96 24.39
N HIS A 9 25.45 2.53 25.17
CA HIS A 9 25.70 1.83 26.43
C HIS A 9 26.27 0.43 26.13
N TRP A 10 26.91 -0.20 27.11
CA TRP A 10 27.47 -1.55 26.95
C TRP A 10 26.39 -2.59 26.57
N LEU A 11 25.14 -2.37 27.00
CA LEU A 11 23.98 -3.17 26.61
C LEU A 11 23.67 -3.04 25.11
N ASP A 12 23.82 -1.85 24.52
CA ASP A 12 23.60 -1.65 23.08
C ASP A 12 24.64 -2.42 22.27
N TRP A 13 25.89 -2.42 22.72
CA TRP A 13 26.95 -3.23 22.12
C TRP A 13 26.72 -4.73 22.27
N LEU A 14 26.22 -5.17 23.42
CA LEU A 14 25.85 -6.57 23.65
C LEU A 14 24.72 -6.98 22.71
N VAL A 15 23.67 -6.16 22.58
CA VAL A 15 22.56 -6.41 21.66
C VAL A 15 23.06 -6.45 20.21
N LEU A 16 23.90 -5.50 19.80
CA LEU A 16 24.50 -5.50 18.47
C LEU A 16 25.35 -6.75 18.22
N ALA A 17 26.17 -7.17 19.20
CA ALA A 17 26.99 -8.37 19.09
C ALA A 17 26.12 -9.64 18.97
N VAL A 18 25.05 -9.76 19.75
CA VAL A 18 24.10 -10.89 19.67
C VAL A 18 23.42 -10.92 18.31
N VAL A 19 22.95 -9.76 17.81
CA VAL A 19 22.30 -9.65 16.49
C VAL A 19 23.28 -10.01 15.37
N LEU A 20 24.49 -9.47 15.38
CA LEU A 20 25.52 -9.76 14.39
C LEU A 20 25.93 -11.24 14.42
N SER A 21 26.10 -11.81 15.62
CA SER A 21 26.44 -13.22 15.80
C SER A 21 25.32 -14.14 15.30
N PHE A 22 24.07 -13.77 15.53
CA PHE A 22 22.91 -14.50 15.00
C PHE A 22 22.87 -14.51 13.47
N PHE A 23 23.02 -13.35 12.84
CA PHE A 23 23.07 -13.26 11.37
C PHE A 23 24.31 -13.96 10.79
N GLY A 24 25.46 -13.85 11.44
CA GLY A 24 26.68 -14.56 11.05
C GLY A 24 26.53 -16.08 11.15
N TYR A 25 25.88 -16.58 12.21
CA TYR A 25 25.58 -18.01 12.36
C TYR A 25 24.65 -18.51 11.26
N ILE A 26 23.59 -17.75 10.93
CA ILE A 26 22.70 -18.08 9.82
C ILE A 26 23.48 -18.14 8.51
N TRP A 27 24.31 -17.14 8.23
CA TRP A 27 25.12 -17.08 7.02
C TRP A 27 26.03 -18.31 6.89
N TRP A 28 26.79 -18.61 7.95
CA TRP A 28 27.66 -19.78 8.00
C TRP A 28 26.89 -21.08 7.81
N LYS A 29 25.69 -21.20 8.41
CA LYS A 29 24.85 -22.38 8.26
C LYS A 29 24.28 -22.52 6.85
N ILE A 30 23.93 -21.42 6.18
CA ILE A 30 23.48 -21.44 4.78
C ILE A 30 24.61 -21.93 3.88
N GLU A 31 25.82 -21.39 4.03
CA GLU A 31 26.99 -21.83 3.24
C GLU A 31 27.33 -23.29 3.51
N GLY A 32 27.43 -23.68 4.78
CA GLY A 32 27.87 -25.02 5.18
C GLY A 32 26.83 -26.13 4.97
N THR A 33 25.53 -25.82 4.99
CA THR A 33 24.45 -26.84 4.92
C THR A 33 23.74 -26.86 3.58
N LEU A 34 23.57 -25.71 2.91
CA LEU A 34 22.83 -25.61 1.65
C LEU A 34 23.74 -25.58 0.41
N ASN A 35 25.05 -25.46 0.59
CA ASN A 35 26.05 -25.32 -0.48
C ASN A 35 25.56 -24.36 -1.59
N TYR A 36 25.02 -23.21 -1.16
CA TYR A 36 24.35 -22.27 -2.04
C TYR A 36 25.38 -21.35 -2.71
N ASN A 37 25.43 -21.39 -4.03
CA ASN A 37 26.28 -20.49 -4.81
C ASN A 37 25.56 -19.16 -5.02
N TRP A 38 25.97 -18.12 -4.30
CA TRP A 38 25.44 -16.77 -4.45
C TRP A 38 25.78 -16.18 -5.83
N ARG A 39 24.75 -15.76 -6.57
CA ARG A 39 24.84 -15.22 -7.94
C ARG A 39 24.34 -13.78 -8.02
N TRP A 40 24.77 -12.95 -7.08
CA TRP A 40 24.44 -11.52 -7.02
C TRP A 40 24.73 -10.74 -8.31
N HIS A 41 25.74 -11.19 -9.09
CA HIS A 41 26.09 -10.59 -10.38
C HIS A 41 24.94 -10.59 -11.40
N LEU A 42 23.91 -11.42 -11.22
CA LEU A 42 22.75 -11.49 -12.13
C LEU A 42 21.64 -10.52 -11.75
N ILE A 43 21.51 -10.13 -10.48
CA ILE A 43 20.42 -9.28 -9.99
C ILE A 43 20.33 -7.93 -10.71
N PRO A 44 21.43 -7.19 -10.96
CA PRO A 44 21.36 -5.91 -11.67
C PRO A 44 20.62 -6.01 -13.00
N ASN A 45 20.82 -7.11 -13.75
CA ASN A 45 20.15 -7.34 -15.03
C ASN A 45 18.63 -7.49 -14.89
N TYR A 46 18.10 -7.93 -13.74
CA TYR A 46 16.66 -8.04 -13.46
C TYR A 46 16.04 -6.75 -12.93
N ILE A 47 16.86 -5.76 -12.58
CA ILE A 47 16.44 -4.42 -12.19
C ILE A 47 16.45 -3.50 -13.42
N LEU A 48 17.60 -3.38 -14.08
CA LEU A 48 17.80 -2.57 -15.27
C LEU A 48 18.53 -3.40 -16.32
N ARG A 49 18.01 -3.42 -17.54
CA ARG A 49 18.64 -4.12 -18.67
C ARG A 49 18.88 -3.14 -19.81
N PHE A 50 20.07 -3.22 -20.39
CA PHE A 50 20.41 -2.48 -21.60
C PHE A 50 19.99 -3.30 -22.82
N HIS A 51 19.26 -2.68 -23.75
CA HIS A 51 18.91 -3.33 -25.01
C HIS A 51 19.91 -2.95 -26.10
N THR A 52 20.74 -3.91 -26.51
CA THR A 52 21.80 -3.69 -27.51
C THR A 52 21.29 -3.19 -28.86
N GLU A 53 20.03 -3.46 -29.22
CA GLU A 53 19.45 -3.06 -30.51
C GLU A 53 18.89 -1.63 -30.55
N ARG A 54 18.51 -1.07 -29.39
CA ARG A 54 17.89 0.28 -29.30
C ARG A 54 18.76 1.28 -28.53
N GLU A 55 19.91 0.86 -28.04
CA GLU A 55 20.82 1.64 -27.18
C GLU A 55 20.14 2.28 -25.95
N GLU A 56 19.08 1.66 -25.45
CA GLU A 56 18.26 2.20 -24.37
C GLU A 56 18.27 1.29 -23.13
N TRP A 57 18.32 1.92 -21.97
CA TRP A 57 18.07 1.26 -20.69
C TRP A 57 16.56 1.14 -20.46
N PHE A 58 16.10 -0.05 -20.11
CA PHE A 58 14.71 -0.26 -19.74
C PHE A 58 14.59 -0.96 -18.38
N ALA A 59 13.50 -0.63 -17.68
CA ALA A 59 13.13 -1.28 -16.43
C ALA A 59 12.81 -2.75 -16.68
N ASN A 60 13.52 -3.65 -16.01
CA ASN A 60 13.29 -5.09 -16.13
C ASN A 60 12.37 -5.62 -15.01
N VAL A 61 12.14 -6.93 -14.96
CA VAL A 61 11.15 -7.66 -14.15
C VAL A 61 10.93 -7.07 -12.74
N LEU A 62 11.98 -6.89 -11.94
CA LEU A 62 11.82 -6.41 -10.57
C LEU A 62 11.45 -4.92 -10.49
N LEU A 63 12.05 -4.09 -11.34
CA LEU A 63 11.73 -2.66 -11.39
C LEU A 63 10.34 -2.40 -11.96
N GLN A 64 9.90 -3.20 -12.94
CA GLN A 64 8.51 -3.16 -13.43
C GLN A 64 7.51 -3.54 -12.33
N GLY A 65 7.83 -4.59 -11.55
CA GLY A 65 7.03 -4.97 -10.38
C GLY A 65 6.97 -3.87 -9.32
N LEU A 66 8.09 -3.19 -9.07
CA LEU A 66 8.15 -2.05 -8.15
C LEU A 66 7.25 -0.89 -8.59
N ILE A 67 7.35 -0.50 -9.87
CA ILE A 67 6.52 0.55 -10.45
C ILE A 67 5.04 0.17 -10.37
N ALA A 68 4.69 -1.08 -10.68
CA ALA A 68 3.32 -1.58 -10.57
C ALA A 68 2.81 -1.54 -9.12
N THR A 69 3.64 -1.92 -8.15
CA THR A 69 3.32 -1.86 -6.71
C THR A 69 2.97 -0.44 -6.27
N ILE A 70 3.82 0.53 -6.63
CA ILE A 70 3.60 1.94 -6.32
C ILE A 70 2.31 2.44 -6.97
N ARG A 71 2.12 2.14 -8.27
CA ARG A 71 0.95 2.55 -9.04
C ARG A 71 -0.35 2.01 -8.44
N ILE A 72 -0.40 0.71 -8.15
CA ILE A 72 -1.57 0.06 -7.53
C ILE A 72 -1.85 0.70 -6.17
N SER A 73 -0.82 0.90 -5.35
CA SER A 73 -0.97 1.51 -4.02
C SER A 73 -1.50 2.94 -4.10
N ILE A 74 -1.04 3.75 -5.05
CA ILE A 74 -1.55 5.12 -5.27
C ILE A 74 -3.02 5.09 -5.67
N TYR A 75 -3.41 4.28 -6.66
CA TYR A 75 -4.81 4.25 -7.09
C TYR A 75 -5.75 3.64 -6.04
N ALA A 76 -5.31 2.56 -5.37
CA ALA A 76 -6.07 1.94 -4.30
C ALA A 76 -6.24 2.90 -3.12
N SER A 77 -5.20 3.63 -2.72
CA SER A 77 -5.29 4.61 -1.63
C SER A 77 -6.23 5.77 -1.95
N ILE A 78 -6.20 6.33 -3.17
CA ILE A 78 -7.13 7.39 -3.57
C ILE A 78 -8.58 6.91 -3.41
N LEU A 79 -8.90 5.72 -3.94
CA LEU A 79 -10.24 5.16 -3.86
C LEU A 79 -10.62 4.79 -2.41
N ALA A 80 -9.70 4.20 -1.65
CA ALA A 80 -9.88 3.87 -0.24
C ALA A 80 -10.14 5.11 0.62
N VAL A 81 -9.48 6.23 0.33
CA VAL A 81 -9.68 7.50 1.05
C VAL A 81 -11.07 8.06 0.76
N ILE A 82 -11.52 8.02 -0.49
CA ILE A 82 -12.87 8.47 -0.85
C ILE A 82 -13.92 7.61 -0.14
N LEU A 83 -13.86 6.29 -0.31
CA LEU A 83 -14.82 5.35 0.27
C LEU A 83 -14.75 5.36 1.81
N GLY A 84 -13.56 5.31 2.37
CA GLY A 84 -13.33 5.33 3.81
C GLY A 84 -13.81 6.61 4.46
N THR A 85 -13.60 7.79 3.83
CA THR A 85 -14.12 9.05 4.36
C THR A 85 -15.65 9.06 4.40
N ILE A 86 -16.30 8.59 3.33
CA ILE A 86 -17.76 8.46 3.28
C ILE A 86 -18.25 7.54 4.40
N LEU A 87 -17.65 6.36 4.56
CA LEU A 87 -18.01 5.38 5.59
C LEU A 87 -17.73 5.88 7.01
N GLY A 88 -16.62 6.57 7.23
CA GLY A 88 -16.23 7.14 8.52
C GLY A 88 -17.19 8.25 8.97
N ILE A 89 -17.61 9.13 8.05
CA ILE A 89 -18.63 10.15 8.31
C ILE A 89 -20.00 9.49 8.52
N ALA A 90 -20.37 8.50 7.70
CA ALA A 90 -21.62 7.75 7.83
C ALA A 90 -21.73 7.05 9.19
N ARG A 91 -20.62 6.54 9.73
CA ARG A 91 -20.54 5.97 11.08
C ARG A 91 -20.72 7.00 12.21
N CYS A 92 -20.66 8.29 11.90
CA CYS A 92 -21.00 9.38 12.82
C CYS A 92 -22.41 9.96 12.57
N ALA A 93 -23.17 9.42 11.62
CA ALA A 93 -24.50 9.91 11.25
C ALA A 93 -25.52 9.76 12.39
N LYS A 94 -26.59 10.56 12.36
CA LYS A 94 -27.67 10.56 13.38
C LYS A 94 -28.58 9.36 13.15
N ASN A 95 -28.87 9.10 11.88
CA ASN A 95 -29.65 7.97 11.41
C ASN A 95 -28.97 6.65 11.84
N LEU A 96 -29.74 5.82 12.57
CA LEU A 96 -29.28 4.55 13.10
C LEU A 96 -28.91 3.57 11.99
N THR A 97 -29.72 3.48 10.94
CA THR A 97 -29.51 2.55 9.82
C THR A 97 -28.20 2.83 9.10
N ILE A 98 -27.95 4.08 8.72
CA ILE A 98 -26.69 4.49 8.06
C ILE A 98 -25.49 4.16 8.95
N ARG A 99 -25.61 4.48 10.25
CA ARG A 99 -24.56 4.21 11.23
C ARG A 99 -24.28 2.72 11.37
N MET A 100 -25.31 1.89 11.45
CA MET A 100 -25.20 0.44 11.61
C MET A 100 -24.64 -0.22 10.34
N LEU A 101 -25.10 0.17 9.15
CA LEU A 101 -24.56 -0.34 7.88
C LEU A 101 -23.07 -0.04 7.73
N ALA A 102 -22.67 1.21 7.96
CA ALA A 102 -21.26 1.60 7.95
C ALA A 102 -20.48 0.85 9.05
N ARG A 103 -21.07 0.69 10.24
CA ARG A 103 -20.43 -0.05 11.34
C ARG A 103 -20.14 -1.50 10.95
N THR A 104 -21.14 -2.20 10.43
CA THR A 104 -21.04 -3.60 10.02
C THR A 104 -19.97 -3.78 8.95
N TYR A 105 -19.97 -2.95 7.90
CA TYR A 105 -18.95 -3.02 6.85
C TYR A 105 -17.53 -2.83 7.41
N LEU A 106 -17.31 -1.76 8.19
CA LEU A 106 -16.00 -1.43 8.74
C LEU A 106 -15.50 -2.49 9.74
N GLU A 107 -16.37 -2.99 10.62
CA GLU A 107 -16.00 -4.02 11.60
C GLU A 107 -15.76 -5.37 10.93
N PHE A 108 -16.59 -5.76 9.97
CA PHE A 108 -16.46 -7.05 9.30
C PHE A 108 -15.11 -7.17 8.57
N LEU A 109 -14.77 -6.19 7.72
CA LEU A 109 -13.55 -6.27 6.90
C LEU A 109 -12.27 -6.16 7.73
N ARG A 110 -12.29 -5.45 8.85
CA ARG A 110 -11.12 -5.31 9.73
C ARG A 110 -10.88 -6.54 10.63
N ASN A 111 -11.88 -7.42 10.77
CA ASN A 111 -11.80 -8.60 11.63
C ASN A 111 -11.64 -9.91 10.83
N ILE A 112 -11.56 -9.86 9.51
CA ILE A 112 -11.30 -11.02 8.65
C ILE A 112 -9.85 -10.98 8.15
N PRO A 113 -9.17 -12.14 8.06
CA PRO A 113 -7.86 -12.21 7.44
C PRO A 113 -7.83 -11.55 6.05
N PRO A 114 -6.87 -10.65 5.77
CA PRO A 114 -6.85 -9.87 4.53
C PRO A 114 -6.89 -10.74 3.27
N VAL A 115 -6.17 -11.86 3.28
CA VAL A 115 -6.13 -12.83 2.16
C VAL A 115 -7.53 -13.34 1.80
N VAL A 116 -8.36 -13.65 2.80
CA VAL A 116 -9.73 -14.17 2.58
C VAL A 116 -10.61 -13.09 1.96
N VAL A 117 -10.54 -11.86 2.47
CA VAL A 117 -11.29 -10.72 1.91
C VAL A 117 -10.89 -10.47 0.47
N ILE A 118 -9.58 -10.52 0.18
CA ILE A 118 -9.05 -10.29 -1.16
C ILE A 118 -9.60 -11.32 -2.15
N PHE A 119 -9.61 -12.61 -1.79
CA PHE A 119 -10.20 -13.64 -2.65
C PHE A 119 -11.70 -13.47 -2.85
N ILE A 120 -12.46 -13.16 -1.79
CA ILE A 120 -13.91 -12.94 -1.90
C ILE A 120 -14.18 -11.76 -2.84
N PHE A 121 -13.55 -10.61 -2.60
CA PHE A 121 -13.76 -9.44 -3.43
C PHE A 121 -13.25 -9.63 -4.86
N PHE A 122 -12.17 -10.38 -5.05
CA PHE A 122 -11.68 -10.67 -6.39
C PHE A 122 -12.69 -11.50 -7.20
N PHE A 123 -13.08 -12.68 -6.70
CA PHE A 123 -13.91 -13.61 -7.45
C PHE A 123 -15.38 -13.19 -7.52
N PHE A 124 -15.95 -12.65 -6.42
CA PHE A 124 -17.38 -12.36 -6.36
C PHE A 124 -17.75 -10.95 -6.79
N LEU A 125 -16.82 -9.99 -6.76
CA LEU A 125 -17.14 -8.59 -7.07
C LEU A 125 -16.32 -8.07 -8.24
N SER A 126 -14.99 -8.14 -8.15
CA SER A 126 -14.11 -7.54 -9.14
C SER A 126 -14.27 -8.18 -10.51
N GLN A 127 -14.20 -9.51 -10.59
CA GLN A 127 -14.33 -10.21 -11.86
C GLN A 127 -15.69 -9.94 -12.53
N GLN A 128 -16.77 -9.90 -11.73
CA GLN A 128 -18.09 -9.55 -12.24
C GLN A 128 -18.14 -8.12 -12.77
N LEU A 129 -17.53 -7.15 -12.07
CA LEU A 129 -17.43 -5.76 -12.51
C LEU A 129 -16.62 -5.62 -13.81
N ILE A 130 -15.47 -6.30 -13.92
CA ILE A 130 -14.64 -6.30 -15.12
C ILE A 130 -15.43 -6.80 -16.34
N THR A 131 -16.17 -7.89 -16.18
CA THR A 131 -17.00 -8.45 -17.24
C THR A 131 -18.20 -7.55 -17.56
N ALA A 132 -18.92 -7.06 -16.54
CA ALA A 132 -20.10 -6.23 -16.71
C ALA A 132 -19.81 -4.88 -17.40
N LEU A 133 -18.67 -4.26 -17.07
CA LEU A 133 -18.20 -3.03 -17.68
C LEU A 133 -17.39 -3.27 -18.98
N ASN A 134 -17.25 -4.53 -19.39
CA ASN A 134 -16.52 -4.95 -20.59
C ASN A 134 -15.07 -4.40 -20.66
N ILE A 135 -14.41 -4.31 -19.51
CA ILE A 135 -13.08 -3.68 -19.37
C ILE A 135 -12.01 -4.43 -20.18
N GLU A 136 -12.16 -5.75 -20.36
CA GLU A 136 -11.23 -6.56 -21.15
C GLU A 136 -11.21 -6.20 -22.64
N SER A 137 -12.36 -5.90 -23.23
CA SER A 137 -12.41 -5.49 -24.64
C SER A 137 -11.84 -4.08 -24.82
N TRP A 138 -12.26 -3.16 -23.96
CA TRP A 138 -11.77 -1.78 -23.95
C TRP A 138 -10.25 -1.71 -23.81
N ALA A 139 -9.67 -2.48 -22.87
CA ALA A 139 -8.23 -2.52 -22.67
C ALA A 139 -7.47 -3.06 -23.89
N ARG A 140 -8.02 -4.08 -24.57
CA ARG A 140 -7.43 -4.64 -25.79
C ARG A 140 -7.49 -3.67 -26.97
N GLU A 141 -8.55 -2.88 -27.06
CA GLU A 141 -8.69 -1.84 -28.07
C GLU A 141 -7.65 -0.72 -27.87
N ILE A 142 -7.52 -0.21 -26.64
CA ILE A 142 -6.50 0.79 -26.29
C ILE A 142 -5.09 0.26 -26.56
N ALA A 143 -4.81 -1.01 -26.25
CA ALA A 143 -3.51 -1.63 -26.50
C ALA A 143 -3.12 -1.68 -28.00
N ARG A 144 -4.10 -1.59 -28.90
CA ARG A 144 -3.90 -1.53 -30.36
C ARG A 144 -3.95 -0.11 -30.91
N SER A 145 -4.37 0.87 -30.11
CA SER A 145 -4.49 2.26 -30.53
C SER A 145 -3.13 2.95 -30.68
N GLU A 146 -3.08 3.99 -31.51
CA GLU A 146 -1.89 4.83 -31.70
C GLU A 146 -1.46 5.54 -30.40
N ASN A 147 -2.44 5.86 -29.54
CA ASN A 147 -2.22 6.56 -28.27
C ASN A 147 -1.78 5.64 -27.11
N ARG A 148 -1.44 4.37 -27.37
CA ARG A 148 -1.10 3.38 -26.33
C ARG A 148 -0.04 3.87 -25.34
N ALA A 149 0.93 4.66 -25.78
CA ALA A 149 2.06 5.10 -24.96
C ALA A 149 1.60 5.96 -23.76
N VAL A 150 0.57 6.80 -23.96
CA VAL A 150 -0.01 7.63 -22.90
C VAL A 150 -0.68 6.74 -21.85
N TRP A 151 -1.44 5.73 -22.30
CA TRP A 151 -2.10 4.79 -21.41
C TRP A 151 -1.11 3.89 -20.66
N GLU A 152 -0.08 3.41 -21.34
CA GLU A 152 0.97 2.59 -20.76
C GLU A 152 1.81 3.33 -19.71
N PHE A 153 1.99 4.65 -19.88
CA PHE A 153 2.63 5.48 -18.87
C PHE A 153 1.85 5.44 -17.54
N PHE A 154 0.54 5.71 -17.60
CA PHE A 154 -0.30 5.76 -16.39
C PHE A 154 -0.62 4.38 -15.83
N PHE A 155 -0.94 3.41 -16.67
CA PHE A 155 -1.50 2.13 -16.25
C PHE A 155 -0.57 0.93 -16.46
N GLY A 156 0.56 1.11 -17.15
CA GLY A 156 1.41 0.00 -17.56
C GLY A 156 0.80 -0.77 -18.73
N ASP A 157 1.28 -1.99 -18.97
CA ASP A 157 0.83 -2.83 -20.08
C ASP A 157 -0.70 -2.99 -20.06
N MET A 158 -1.36 -2.44 -21.09
CA MET A 158 -2.82 -2.42 -21.19
C MET A 158 -3.41 -3.82 -21.32
N ARG A 159 -2.63 -4.83 -21.72
CA ARG A 159 -3.08 -6.24 -21.68
C ARG A 159 -3.31 -6.74 -20.26
N ARG A 160 -2.65 -6.13 -19.27
CA ARG A 160 -2.76 -6.45 -17.84
C ARG A 160 -3.66 -5.46 -17.09
N PHE A 161 -4.25 -4.50 -17.79
CA PHE A 161 -5.12 -3.49 -17.20
C PHE A 161 -6.29 -4.10 -16.40
N PRO A 162 -7.00 -5.16 -16.86
CA PRO A 162 -8.09 -5.75 -16.07
C PRO A 162 -7.62 -6.28 -14.71
N SER A 163 -6.45 -6.90 -14.66
CA SER A 163 -5.83 -7.37 -13.40
C SER A 163 -5.42 -6.20 -12.50
N LEU A 164 -4.87 -5.13 -13.09
CA LEU A 164 -4.53 -3.91 -12.34
C LEU A 164 -5.78 -3.30 -11.69
N ILE A 165 -6.85 -3.08 -12.45
CA ILE A 165 -8.11 -2.54 -11.92
C ILE A 165 -8.68 -3.47 -10.85
N SER A 166 -8.58 -4.78 -11.05
CA SER A 166 -9.04 -5.73 -10.05
C SER A 166 -8.29 -5.61 -8.74
N GLY A 167 -6.96 -5.56 -8.78
CA GLY A 167 -6.13 -5.32 -7.60
C GLY A 167 -6.46 -3.99 -6.91
N VAL A 168 -6.66 -2.93 -7.69
CA VAL A 168 -7.03 -1.59 -7.17
C VAL A 168 -8.39 -1.61 -6.46
N ILE A 169 -9.42 -2.19 -7.07
CA ILE A 169 -10.76 -2.27 -6.47
C ILE A 169 -10.73 -3.10 -5.18
N VAL A 170 -10.10 -4.27 -5.23
CA VAL A 170 -10.04 -5.19 -4.09
C VAL A 170 -9.30 -4.55 -2.91
N LEU A 171 -8.11 -3.99 -3.16
CA LEU A 171 -7.34 -3.30 -2.13
C LEU A 171 -8.09 -2.06 -1.62
N ALA A 172 -8.70 -1.27 -2.49
CA ALA A 172 -9.42 -0.06 -2.08
C ALA A 172 -10.61 -0.37 -1.18
N LEU A 173 -11.37 -1.42 -1.48
CA LEU A 173 -12.50 -1.84 -0.65
C LEU A 173 -12.04 -2.33 0.71
N PHE A 174 -11.04 -3.22 0.75
CA PHE A 174 -10.45 -3.67 2.00
C PHE A 174 -9.91 -2.51 2.84
N GLU A 175 -9.13 -1.64 2.20
CA GLU A 175 -8.44 -0.53 2.87
C GLU A 175 -9.38 0.59 3.31
N SER A 176 -10.49 0.78 2.60
CA SER A 176 -11.53 1.75 2.99
C SER A 176 -12.07 1.49 4.39
N ALA A 177 -12.00 0.24 4.87
CA ALA A 177 -12.42 -0.10 6.22
C ALA A 177 -11.50 0.49 7.29
N PHE A 178 -10.19 0.43 7.08
CA PHE A 178 -9.19 1.01 7.97
C PHE A 178 -9.23 2.54 7.89
N VAL A 179 -9.30 3.10 6.68
CA VAL A 179 -9.42 4.55 6.49
C VAL A 179 -10.71 5.09 7.13
N GLY A 180 -11.83 4.40 6.98
CA GLY A 180 -13.10 4.81 7.60
C GLY A 180 -13.05 4.81 9.12
N GLU A 181 -12.32 3.87 9.72
CA GLU A 181 -12.07 3.89 11.16
C GLU A 181 -11.20 5.07 11.58
N ILE A 182 -10.13 5.37 10.83
CA ILE A 182 -9.26 6.51 11.10
C ILE A 182 -10.07 7.81 11.06
N VAL A 183 -10.89 8.00 10.02
CA VAL A 183 -11.74 9.19 9.87
C VAL A 183 -12.75 9.29 11.02
N ARG A 184 -13.41 8.19 11.37
CA ARG A 184 -14.33 8.13 12.52
C ARG A 184 -13.62 8.51 13.83
N ALA A 185 -12.45 7.93 14.09
CA ALA A 185 -11.67 8.21 15.29
C ALA A 185 -11.24 9.68 15.34
N GLY A 186 -10.83 10.24 14.20
CA GLY A 186 -10.55 11.65 14.02
C GLY A 186 -11.71 12.55 14.41
N ILE A 187 -12.90 12.29 13.86
CA ILE A 187 -14.13 13.04 14.15
C ILE A 187 -14.51 12.94 15.64
N GLN A 188 -14.37 11.76 16.25
CA GLN A 188 -14.72 11.55 17.66
C GLN A 188 -13.70 12.13 18.64
N SER A 189 -12.46 12.34 18.20
CA SER A 189 -11.40 12.94 19.03
C SER A 189 -11.58 14.45 19.26
N ILE A 190 -12.57 15.09 18.61
CA ILE A 190 -12.88 16.50 18.81
C ILE A 190 -13.66 16.69 20.12
N PRO A 191 -13.21 17.57 21.03
CA PRO A 191 -13.85 17.76 22.34
C PRO A 191 -15.34 18.07 22.22
N LYS A 192 -16.15 17.42 23.07
CA LYS A 192 -17.61 17.62 23.10
C LYS A 192 -17.98 19.07 23.36
N GLY A 193 -17.22 19.80 24.19
CA GLY A 193 -17.44 21.20 24.50
C GLY A 193 -17.46 22.12 23.28
N GLN A 194 -16.64 21.87 22.24
CA GLN A 194 -16.72 22.64 21.00
C GLN A 194 -18.03 22.41 20.23
N ARG A 195 -18.53 21.17 20.28
CA ARG A 195 -19.78 20.79 19.64
C ARG A 195 -20.99 21.35 20.40
N GLU A 196 -20.90 21.40 21.72
CA GLU A 196 -21.89 22.00 22.60
C GLU A 196 -21.93 23.52 22.41
N ALA A 197 -20.78 24.20 22.44
CA ALA A 197 -20.67 25.63 22.18
C ALA A 197 -21.25 26.03 20.81
N ALA A 198 -20.96 25.26 19.76
CA ALA A 198 -21.52 25.45 18.42
C ALA A 198 -23.05 25.40 18.43
N ARG A 199 -23.64 24.43 19.15
CA ARG A 199 -25.10 24.28 19.25
C ARG A 199 -25.73 25.39 20.09
N SER A 200 -25.03 25.86 21.13
CA SER A 200 -25.49 26.97 21.98
C SER A 200 -25.63 28.28 21.21
N ILE A 201 -24.84 28.49 20.15
CA ILE A 201 -24.96 29.65 19.25
C ILE A 201 -25.86 29.39 18.03
N GLY A 202 -26.67 28.32 18.06
CA GLY A 202 -27.68 28.03 17.04
C GLY A 202 -27.16 27.31 15.77
N MET A 203 -25.93 26.80 15.75
CA MET A 203 -25.44 26.07 14.59
C MET A 203 -26.21 24.75 14.39
N SER A 204 -26.66 24.53 13.16
CA SER A 204 -27.15 23.22 12.73
C SER A 204 -26.02 22.19 12.76
N ARG A 205 -26.38 20.90 12.80
CA ARG A 205 -25.38 19.82 12.80
C ARG A 205 -24.48 19.83 11.56
N PHE A 206 -25.01 20.26 10.42
CA PHE A 206 -24.22 20.36 9.19
C PHE A 206 -23.20 21.49 9.29
N GLN A 207 -23.59 22.65 9.84
CA GLN A 207 -22.68 23.74 10.13
C GLN A 207 -21.62 23.33 11.17
N GLU A 208 -22.02 22.69 12.27
CA GLU A 208 -21.11 22.14 13.30
C GLU A 208 -20.06 21.21 12.65
N MET A 209 -20.52 20.30 11.77
CA MET A 209 -19.64 19.36 11.10
C MET A 209 -18.69 20.05 10.12
N ARG A 210 -19.20 20.94 9.26
CA ARG A 210 -18.44 21.60 8.19
C ARG A 210 -17.43 22.61 8.71
N TYR A 211 -17.81 23.43 9.68
CA TYR A 211 -17.02 24.59 10.09
C TYR A 211 -16.17 24.37 11.34
N ILE A 212 -16.50 23.38 12.17
CA ILE A 212 -15.79 23.13 13.43
C ILE A 212 -15.14 21.75 13.43
N VAL A 213 -15.93 20.69 13.26
CA VAL A 213 -15.45 19.32 13.47
C VAL A 213 -14.54 18.84 12.35
N LEU A 214 -14.96 18.92 11.08
CA LEU A 214 -14.18 18.40 9.95
C LEU A 214 -12.81 19.08 9.81
N PRO A 215 -12.70 20.42 9.85
CA PRO A 215 -11.38 21.07 9.71
C PRO A 215 -10.39 20.57 10.76
N GLN A 216 -10.80 20.47 12.03
CA GLN A 216 -9.94 19.98 13.11
C GLN A 216 -9.67 18.48 13.02
N ALA A 217 -10.68 17.68 12.64
CA ALA A 217 -10.54 16.24 12.48
C ALA A 217 -9.56 15.90 11.36
N MET A 218 -9.56 16.65 10.25
CA MET A 218 -8.61 16.46 9.15
C MET A 218 -7.16 16.54 9.63
N HIS A 219 -6.81 17.54 10.45
CA HIS A 219 -5.46 17.65 11.01
C HIS A 219 -5.07 16.44 11.86
N LYS A 220 -6.01 15.90 12.66
CA LYS A 220 -5.77 14.71 13.50
C LYS A 220 -5.71 13.40 12.71
N VAL A 221 -6.34 13.36 11.55
CA VAL A 221 -6.43 12.18 10.66
C VAL A 221 -5.22 12.06 9.74
N MET A 222 -4.54 13.17 9.40
CA MET A 222 -3.40 13.15 8.49
C MET A 222 -2.26 12.19 8.92
N PRO A 223 -1.77 12.19 10.19
CA PRO A 223 -0.70 11.28 10.60
C PRO A 223 -1.06 9.78 10.46
N PRO A 224 -2.19 9.28 10.99
CA PRO A 224 -2.56 7.88 10.82
C PRO A 224 -2.85 7.52 9.35
N MET A 225 -3.36 8.43 8.52
CA MET A 225 -3.51 8.18 7.07
C MET A 225 -2.17 7.94 6.37
N ALA A 226 -1.13 8.69 6.76
CA ALA A 226 0.20 8.53 6.18
C ALA A 226 0.80 7.15 6.52
N ASN A 227 0.61 6.70 7.76
CA ASN A 227 0.97 5.36 8.18
C ASN A 227 0.16 4.28 7.45
N GLN A 228 -1.13 4.53 7.25
CA GLN A 228 -2.02 3.61 6.55
C GLN A 228 -1.60 3.42 5.08
N PHE A 229 -1.20 4.49 4.39
CA PHE A 229 -0.64 4.41 3.04
C PHE A 229 0.64 3.53 2.97
N ILE A 230 1.53 3.63 3.96
CA ILE A 230 2.72 2.76 4.03
C ILE A 230 2.32 1.30 4.26
N THR A 231 1.29 1.06 5.07
CA THR A 231 0.73 -0.29 5.27
C THR A 231 0.16 -0.85 3.97
N LEU A 232 -0.61 -0.06 3.22
CA LEU A 232 -1.16 -0.47 1.93
C LEU A 232 -0.10 -0.93 0.92
N ILE A 233 1.07 -0.27 0.89
CA ILE A 233 2.20 -0.67 0.01
C ILE A 233 2.71 -2.07 0.37
N LYS A 234 2.71 -2.43 1.66
CA LYS A 234 3.09 -3.78 2.10
C LYS A 234 1.98 -4.78 1.81
N ASP A 235 0.73 -4.41 2.11
CA ASP A 235 -0.44 -5.27 1.93
C ASP A 235 -0.73 -5.54 0.44
N SER A 236 -0.28 -4.67 -0.47
CA SER A 236 -0.35 -4.94 -1.91
C SER A 236 0.46 -6.17 -2.34
N ALA A 237 1.39 -6.68 -1.53
CA ALA A 237 2.03 -7.96 -1.81
C ALA A 237 1.03 -9.13 -1.86
N ILE A 238 -0.10 -9.03 -1.14
CA ILE A 238 -1.09 -10.11 -1.03
C ILE A 238 -1.84 -10.32 -2.35
N ILE A 239 -2.03 -9.28 -3.16
CA ILE A 239 -2.72 -9.42 -4.44
C ILE A 239 -1.88 -10.15 -5.51
N SER A 240 -0.62 -10.48 -5.23
CA SER A 240 0.13 -11.46 -6.04
C SER A 240 -0.57 -12.82 -6.11
N LEU A 241 -1.32 -13.19 -5.07
CA LEU A 241 -2.05 -14.46 -4.97
C LEU A 241 -3.23 -14.56 -5.95
N ILE A 242 -3.72 -13.42 -6.45
CA ILE A 242 -4.77 -13.33 -7.48
C ILE A 242 -4.18 -12.93 -8.84
N SER A 243 -2.88 -13.22 -9.06
CA SER A 243 -2.16 -12.99 -10.31
C SER A 243 -2.05 -11.53 -10.75
N VAL A 244 -2.15 -10.58 -9.82
CA VAL A 244 -1.84 -9.18 -10.12
C VAL A 244 -0.33 -8.99 -10.09
N GLN A 245 0.21 -8.46 -11.18
CA GLN A 245 1.65 -8.39 -11.41
C GLN A 245 2.30 -7.20 -10.73
N GLU A 246 2.46 -7.31 -9.41
CA GLU A 246 3.25 -6.39 -8.59
C GLU A 246 4.63 -6.99 -8.25
N LEU A 247 5.39 -6.36 -7.35
CA LEU A 247 6.77 -6.73 -7.06
C LEU A 247 6.91 -8.17 -6.54
N THR A 248 6.03 -8.60 -5.64
CA THR A 248 6.04 -9.96 -5.09
C THR A 248 5.77 -11.00 -6.17
N PHE A 249 4.78 -10.78 -7.03
CA PHE A 249 4.49 -11.64 -8.18
C PHE A 249 5.69 -11.74 -9.12
N LYS A 250 6.32 -10.60 -9.44
CA LYS A 250 7.53 -10.56 -10.28
C LYS A 250 8.73 -11.24 -9.64
N THR A 251 8.81 -11.24 -8.32
CA THR A 251 9.83 -11.98 -7.56
C THR A 251 9.59 -13.48 -7.69
N VAL A 252 8.36 -13.95 -7.52
CA VAL A 252 7.99 -15.36 -7.68
C VAL A 252 8.28 -15.85 -9.10
N GLU A 253 7.93 -15.05 -10.12
CA GLU A 253 8.23 -15.34 -11.54
C GLU A 253 9.75 -15.45 -11.79
N LEU A 254 10.54 -14.55 -11.21
CA LEU A 254 12.00 -14.58 -11.29
C LEU A 254 12.57 -15.84 -10.63
N VAL A 255 12.11 -16.17 -9.43
CA VAL A 255 12.57 -17.35 -8.67
C VAL A 255 12.22 -18.63 -9.42
N ALA A 256 11.01 -18.74 -9.95
CA ALA A 256 10.55 -19.91 -10.70
C ALA A 256 11.38 -20.16 -11.98
N SER A 257 11.80 -19.09 -12.67
CA SER A 257 12.55 -19.18 -13.92
C SER A 257 14.06 -19.33 -13.74
N THR A 258 14.64 -18.81 -12.65
CA THR A 258 16.11 -18.70 -12.48
C THR A 258 16.68 -19.49 -11.30
N ARG A 259 15.82 -19.93 -10.37
CA ARG A 259 16.19 -20.51 -9.07
C ARG A 259 17.04 -19.60 -8.17
N LEU A 260 17.09 -18.29 -8.45
CA LEU A 260 17.74 -17.28 -7.60
C LEU A 260 16.86 -16.96 -6.39
N ILE A 261 16.65 -17.93 -5.50
CA ILE A 261 15.68 -17.80 -4.40
C ILE A 261 16.12 -16.69 -3.44
N PHE A 262 17.34 -16.76 -2.90
CA PHE A 262 17.77 -15.83 -1.86
C PHE A 262 17.98 -14.42 -2.40
N GLU A 263 18.66 -14.28 -3.54
CA GLU A 263 18.98 -12.97 -4.11
C GLU A 263 17.72 -12.21 -4.53
N ALA A 264 16.74 -12.90 -5.12
CA ALA A 264 15.48 -12.28 -5.50
C ALA A 264 14.70 -11.80 -4.27
N TRP A 265 14.51 -12.65 -3.25
CA TRP A 265 13.75 -12.27 -2.05
C TRP A 265 14.44 -11.19 -1.21
N ILE A 266 15.77 -11.22 -1.09
CA ILE A 266 16.52 -10.17 -0.40
C ILE A 266 16.42 -8.84 -1.16
N THR A 267 16.52 -8.87 -2.49
CA THR A 267 16.36 -7.66 -3.32
C THR A 267 14.96 -7.08 -3.19
N THR A 268 13.93 -7.92 -3.22
CA THR A 268 12.54 -7.51 -3.04
C THR A 268 12.28 -6.94 -1.64
N ALA A 269 12.83 -7.57 -0.60
CA ALA A 269 12.77 -7.02 0.75
C ALA A 269 13.45 -5.65 0.84
N ALA A 270 14.61 -5.48 0.21
CA ALA A 270 15.32 -4.21 0.15
C ALA A 270 14.49 -3.13 -0.55
N PHE A 271 13.80 -3.46 -1.66
CA PHE A 271 12.92 -2.51 -2.34
C PHE A 271 11.72 -2.08 -1.49
N TYR A 272 11.00 -3.01 -0.87
CA TYR A 272 9.92 -2.65 0.06
C TYR A 272 10.44 -1.80 1.22
N PHE A 273 11.60 -2.15 1.78
CA PHE A 273 12.22 -1.38 2.85
C PHE A 273 12.55 0.04 2.41
N VAL A 274 13.27 0.22 1.30
CA VAL A 274 13.67 1.55 0.80
C VAL A 274 12.46 2.45 0.58
N ILE A 275 11.40 1.92 -0.03
CA ILE A 275 10.17 2.69 -0.26
C ILE A 275 9.47 3.03 1.06
N CYS A 276 9.17 2.01 1.88
CA CYS A 276 8.40 2.20 3.11
C CYS A 276 9.15 3.08 4.12
N PHE A 277 10.45 2.84 4.30
CA PHE A 277 11.30 3.64 5.18
C PHE A 277 11.47 5.05 4.63
N GLY A 278 11.67 5.21 3.32
CA GLY A 278 11.72 6.51 2.66
C GLY A 278 10.45 7.34 2.89
N LEU A 279 9.28 6.73 2.70
CA LEU A 279 7.98 7.37 2.96
C LEU A 279 7.77 7.68 4.45
N SER A 280 8.17 6.78 5.34
CA SER A 280 8.10 7.01 6.79
C SER A 280 8.93 8.24 7.20
N MET A 281 10.17 8.35 6.69
CA MET A 281 11.01 9.52 6.92
C MET A 281 10.41 10.80 6.32
N LEU A 282 9.85 10.72 5.11
CA LEU A 282 9.20 11.84 4.45
C LEU A 282 8.01 12.36 5.28
N PHE A 283 7.09 11.48 5.67
CA PHE A 283 5.92 11.86 6.45
C PHE A 283 6.28 12.40 7.83
N ARG A 284 7.27 11.81 8.51
CA ARG A 284 7.77 12.34 9.78
C ARG A 284 8.33 13.76 9.65
N ARG A 285 9.03 14.06 8.55
CA ARG A 285 9.51 15.42 8.28
C ARG A 285 8.36 16.39 8.02
N LEU A 286 7.31 15.95 7.32
CA LEU A 286 6.13 16.77 7.04
C LEU A 286 5.29 17.03 8.30
N GLU A 287 5.20 16.05 9.20
CA GLU A 287 4.51 16.17 10.49
C GLU A 287 5.20 17.18 11.42
N ASN A 288 6.53 17.06 11.57
CA ASN A 288 7.33 17.98 12.40
C ASN A 288 7.34 19.44 11.91
N ARG A 289 6.92 19.70 10.67
CA ARG A 289 6.79 21.07 10.15
C ARG A 289 5.43 21.71 10.44
N LYS A 290 4.41 20.89 10.78
CA LYS A 290 3.04 21.34 11.04
C LYS A 290 2.68 21.38 12.53
N SER A 291 3.49 20.75 13.38
CA SER A 291 3.47 20.94 14.84
C SER A 291 4.33 22.12 15.24
#